data_AF-A0A4R4SC54-F1
#
_entry.id   AF-A0A4R4SC54-F1
#
_cell.length_a   1.000
_cell.length_b   1.000
_cell.length_c   1.000
_cell.angle_alpha   90.00
_cell.angle_beta   90.00
_cell.angle_gamma   90.00
#
_symmetry.space_group_name_H-M   'P 1'
#
loop_
_entity.id
_entity.type
_entity.pdbx_description
1 polymer ?
#
loop_
_entity_poly.entity_id
_entity_poly.type
_entity_poly.pdbx_seq_one_letter_code
_entity_poly.pdbx_strand_id
1 'polypeptide(L)'
;MDNREREPFEVRARRLQERLWNDLSHQYVSGVRVLRELMRHQGGMDRALMPVVLTSTLALSDDDPNSLEKLLTPVHNISQTPQVWLDYQVQEREGELLFNWDVVEELFPEGMVGDMFAAHHTLLQNLADDGAEWQAVEAQPLPARHQRVLEHGTGPDHEIPEKLAQDFFLEQVGRRPDQVAVVTSGRSVTYRELRHEANQVAWWLRDQGVRPGSLVGIVMDKGWEQVVAAYGVLLSGAAYLPVDPGAPAERLVGLLERGEVGLVLTQSHLDASLSWPDGISRLCVDRPLPDGLDGSVSPEPVRGGDDLAYALFTSGSTGQPKGVMIGHRGLVNALQETMREFRITDTDRALGLTALH
;
A
#
# COMPACT_ATOMS: atom_id res chain seq x y z
N MET A 1 26.11 -0.29 -12.51
CA MET A 1 26.71 -0.17 -11.16
C MET A 1 25.71 -0.64 -10.14
N ASP A 2 26.16 -1.30 -9.07
CA ASP A 2 25.29 -1.70 -7.97
C ASP A 2 25.00 -0.47 -7.08
N ASN A 3 23.74 -0.04 -7.05
CA ASN A 3 23.31 1.14 -6.29
C ASN A 3 22.71 0.77 -4.92
N ARG A 4 22.89 -0.47 -4.44
CA ARG A 4 22.38 -0.90 -3.13
C ARG A 4 23.09 -0.21 -1.97
N GLU A 5 24.37 0.09 -2.13
CA GLU A 5 25.16 0.82 -1.14
C GLU A 5 25.19 2.32 -1.52
N ARG A 6 24.90 3.17 -0.54
CA ARG A 6 24.99 4.63 -0.68
C ARG A 6 26.44 5.05 -0.43
N GLU A 7 27.22 5.07 -1.50
CA GLU A 7 28.62 5.49 -1.47
C GLU A 7 28.95 6.33 -2.73
N PRO A 8 30.06 7.09 -2.72
CA PRO A 8 30.48 7.90 -3.85
C PRO A 8 30.61 7.07 -5.14
N PHE A 9 30.29 7.69 -6.28
CA PHE A 9 30.44 7.05 -7.59
C PHE A 9 31.84 6.48 -7.82
N GLU A 10 32.89 7.23 -7.48
CA GLU A 10 34.28 6.80 -7.61
C GLU A 10 34.57 5.49 -6.87
N VAL A 11 34.03 5.32 -5.66
CA VAL A 11 34.23 4.12 -4.85
C VAL A 11 33.56 2.91 -5.52
N ARG A 12 32.32 3.07 -6.00
CA ARG A 12 31.62 2.02 -6.77
C ARG A 12 32.37 1.65 -8.04
N ALA A 13 32.88 2.66 -8.76
CA ALA A 13 33.61 2.46 -10.01
C ALA A 13 34.91 1.69 -9.79
N ARG A 14 35.70 2.06 -8.78
CA ARG A 14 36.93 1.33 -8.41
C ARG A 14 36.65 -0.11 -8.02
N ARG A 15 35.64 -0.34 -7.18
CA ARG A 15 35.24 -1.68 -6.77
C ARG A 15 34.81 -2.54 -7.97
N LEU A 16 34.06 -1.98 -8.91
CA LEU A 16 33.66 -2.67 -10.13
C LEU A 16 34.88 -2.99 -11.01
N GLN A 17 35.83 -2.06 -11.12
CA GLN A 17 37.08 -2.25 -11.85
C GLN A 17 37.94 -3.36 -11.23
N GLU A 18 38.12 -3.35 -9.90
CA GLU A 18 38.85 -4.41 -9.18
C GLU A 18 38.20 -5.78 -9.39
N ARG A 19 36.86 -5.84 -9.33
CA ARG A 19 36.11 -7.06 -9.62
C ARG A 19 36.33 -7.53 -11.06
N LEU A 20 36.27 -6.62 -12.04
CA LEU A 20 36.53 -6.95 -13.44
C LEU A 20 37.93 -7.53 -13.62
N TRP A 21 38.97 -6.92 -13.02
CA TRP A 21 40.33 -7.45 -13.07
C TRP A 21 40.45 -8.84 -12.44
N ASN A 22 39.82 -9.04 -11.29
CA ASN A 22 39.77 -10.35 -10.65
C ASN A 22 39.06 -11.38 -11.55
N ASP A 23 37.96 -11.03 -12.19
CA ASP A 23 37.22 -11.91 -13.10
C ASP A 23 38.05 -12.25 -14.35
N LEU A 24 38.78 -11.27 -14.92
CA LEU A 24 39.69 -11.49 -16.06
C LEU A 24 40.87 -12.41 -15.70
N SER A 25 41.27 -12.51 -14.43
CA SER A 25 42.31 -13.49 -14.02
C SER A 25 41.86 -14.96 -14.17
N HIS A 26 40.55 -15.20 -14.36
CA HIS A 26 39.94 -16.52 -14.52
C HIS A 26 39.55 -16.86 -15.97
N GLN A 27 40.10 -16.14 -16.96
CA GLN A 27 39.83 -16.34 -18.40
C GLN A 27 40.08 -17.76 -18.94
N TYR A 28 40.79 -18.61 -18.20
CA TYR A 28 41.02 -20.02 -18.56
C TYR A 28 39.72 -20.85 -18.64
N VAL A 29 38.61 -20.36 -18.06
CA VAL A 29 37.29 -20.98 -18.18
C VAL A 29 36.46 -20.25 -19.22
N SER A 30 36.06 -20.95 -20.29
CA SER A 30 35.19 -20.38 -21.33
C SER A 30 33.87 -19.85 -20.75
N GLY A 31 33.47 -18.64 -21.13
CA GLY A 31 32.17 -18.06 -20.77
C GLY A 31 30.98 -18.96 -21.16
N VAL A 32 31.09 -19.67 -22.29
CA VAL A 32 30.07 -20.66 -22.72
C VAL A 32 29.95 -21.81 -21.72
N ARG A 33 31.08 -22.26 -21.14
CA ARG A 33 31.08 -23.30 -20.11
C ARG A 33 30.44 -22.79 -18.82
N VAL A 34 30.78 -21.58 -18.38
CA VAL A 34 30.18 -20.95 -17.20
C VAL A 34 28.67 -20.81 -17.37
N LEU A 35 28.21 -20.26 -18.49
CA LEU A 35 26.79 -20.13 -18.81
C LEU A 35 26.08 -21.48 -18.80
N ARG A 36 26.67 -22.51 -19.42
CA ARG A 36 26.09 -23.85 -19.45
C ARG A 36 25.94 -24.48 -18.07
N GLU A 37 26.93 -24.31 -17.18
CA GLU A 37 26.82 -24.81 -15.80
C GLU A 37 25.78 -24.01 -14.99
N LEU A 38 25.71 -22.69 -15.17
CA LEU A 38 24.68 -21.86 -14.53
C LEU A 38 23.26 -22.29 -14.95
N MET A 39 23.03 -22.60 -16.23
CA MET A 39 21.75 -23.13 -16.72
C MET A 39 21.37 -24.45 -16.04
N ARG A 40 22.34 -25.35 -15.87
CA ARG A 40 22.11 -26.64 -15.21
C ARG A 40 21.72 -26.47 -13.75
N HIS A 41 22.30 -25.48 -13.06
CA HIS A 41 21.98 -25.18 -11.67
C HIS A 41 20.65 -24.42 -11.50
N GLN A 42 20.23 -23.60 -12.47
CA GLN A 42 19.02 -22.77 -12.37
C GLN A 42 17.74 -23.39 -12.97
N GLY A 43 17.83 -24.57 -13.60
CA GLY A 43 16.65 -25.41 -13.86
C GLY A 43 15.86 -25.14 -15.15
N GLY A 44 16.45 -24.57 -16.22
CA GLY A 44 15.77 -24.50 -17.53
C GLY A 44 16.24 -23.41 -18.49
N MET A 45 15.83 -23.53 -19.76
CA MET A 45 16.29 -22.78 -20.95
C MET A 45 15.53 -21.46 -21.24
N ASP A 46 14.54 -21.06 -20.43
CA ASP A 46 13.59 -19.98 -20.80
C ASP A 46 13.97 -18.57 -20.32
N ARG A 47 15.17 -18.36 -19.76
CA ARG A 47 15.64 -17.03 -19.35
C ARG A 47 16.97 -16.70 -20.00
N ALA A 48 17.07 -15.51 -20.61
CA ALA A 48 18.35 -14.92 -20.97
C ALA A 48 19.20 -14.79 -19.69
N LEU A 49 20.25 -15.59 -19.56
CA LEU A 49 21.12 -15.62 -18.39
C LEU A 49 21.89 -14.30 -18.21
N MET A 50 22.15 -13.64 -19.34
CA MET A 50 22.81 -12.35 -19.43
C MET A 50 21.96 -11.47 -20.36
N PRO A 51 20.84 -10.90 -19.85
CA PRO A 51 19.94 -10.11 -20.67
C PRO A 51 20.55 -8.77 -21.09
N VAL A 52 21.58 -8.31 -20.38
CA VAL A 52 22.32 -7.09 -20.68
C VAL A 52 23.80 -7.43 -20.83
N VAL A 53 24.39 -7.03 -21.95
CA VAL A 53 25.82 -7.16 -22.21
C VAL A 53 26.43 -5.77 -22.37
N LEU A 54 27.68 -5.63 -21.91
CA LEU A 54 28.48 -4.44 -22.13
C LEU A 54 29.76 -4.86 -22.86
N THR A 55 29.98 -4.24 -24.01
CA THR A 55 31.14 -4.42 -24.87
C THR A 55 31.95 -3.12 -24.88
N SER A 56 33.21 -3.18 -24.45
CA SER A 56 34.10 -2.01 -24.43
C SER A 56 35.36 -2.28 -25.25
N THR A 57 35.67 -1.35 -26.16
CA THR A 57 36.90 -1.36 -26.96
C THR A 57 37.82 -0.18 -26.65
N LEU A 58 37.57 0.55 -25.55
CA LEU A 58 38.32 1.74 -25.13
C LEU A 58 39.84 1.54 -24.98
N ALA A 59 40.32 0.30 -24.84
CA ALA A 59 41.74 -0.02 -24.72
C ALA A 59 42.31 -0.77 -25.94
N LEU A 60 41.49 -1.00 -26.98
CA LEU A 60 41.86 -1.73 -28.20
C LEU A 60 42.03 -0.80 -29.42
N SER A 61 41.93 0.51 -29.21
CA SER A 61 42.21 1.52 -30.24
C SER A 61 43.71 1.66 -30.47
N ASP A 62 44.33 0.60 -31.01
CA ASP A 62 45.55 0.80 -31.78
C ASP A 62 45.13 1.51 -33.08
N ASP A 63 45.65 2.73 -33.25
CA ASP A 63 45.68 3.48 -34.50
C ASP A 63 46.38 2.63 -35.58
N ASP A 64 45.67 1.71 -36.24
CA ASP A 64 46.13 1.12 -37.51
C ASP A 64 45.32 1.72 -38.68
N PRO A 65 45.91 2.66 -39.44
CA PRO A 65 45.22 3.51 -40.39
C PRO A 65 45.05 2.81 -41.75
N ASN A 66 44.27 1.73 -41.79
CA ASN A 66 43.81 1.19 -43.06
C ASN A 66 42.30 0.98 -43.05
N SER A 67 41.67 1.40 -44.16
CA SER A 67 40.36 0.99 -44.69
C SER A 67 39.24 2.02 -44.55
N LEU A 68 38.90 2.68 -45.67
CA LEU A 68 37.58 3.22 -46.09
C LEU A 68 36.76 4.15 -45.17
N GLU A 69 36.80 4.04 -43.86
CA GLU A 69 35.96 4.76 -42.89
C GLU A 69 36.33 6.24 -42.69
N LYS A 70 37.54 6.65 -43.10
CA LYS A 70 37.91 8.09 -43.16
C LYS A 70 37.33 8.81 -44.38
N LEU A 71 36.88 8.04 -45.40
CA LEU A 71 36.32 8.57 -46.65
C LEU A 71 34.79 8.43 -46.71
N LEU A 72 34.19 7.72 -45.74
CA LEU A 72 32.77 7.41 -45.73
C LEU A 72 32.19 7.76 -44.36
N THR A 73 31.09 8.51 -44.36
CA THR A 73 30.31 8.76 -43.14
C THR A 73 29.25 7.67 -43.02
N PRO A 74 29.25 6.85 -41.94
CA PRO A 74 28.18 5.91 -41.69
C PRO A 74 26.87 6.68 -41.52
N VAL A 75 25.87 6.42 -42.37
CA VAL A 75 24.54 7.05 -42.27
C VAL A 75 23.57 6.16 -41.50
N HIS A 76 23.75 4.84 -41.59
CA HIS A 76 22.88 3.85 -40.96
C HIS A 76 23.65 2.54 -40.75
N ASN A 77 23.38 1.86 -39.65
CA ASN A 77 23.93 0.54 -39.32
C ASN A 77 22.78 -0.38 -38.89
N ILE A 78 22.82 -1.64 -39.32
CA ILE A 78 21.93 -2.70 -38.89
C ILE A 78 22.82 -3.79 -38.29
N SER A 79 22.74 -3.99 -36.99
CA SER A 79 23.38 -5.10 -36.29
C SER A 79 22.37 -6.21 -36.03
N GLN A 80 22.84 -7.45 -35.96
CA GLN A 80 22.03 -8.59 -35.55
C GLN A 80 22.64 -9.14 -34.25
N THR A 81 22.05 -8.77 -33.10
CA THR A 81 22.57 -9.18 -31.80
C THR A 81 22.17 -10.62 -31.47
N PRO A 82 23.11 -11.46 -31.03
CA PRO A 82 22.80 -12.82 -30.64
C PRO A 82 22.27 -12.82 -29.20
N GLN A 83 20.94 -12.89 -29.04
CA GLN A 83 20.25 -13.42 -27.85
C GLN A 83 20.25 -12.57 -26.55
N VAL A 84 20.51 -11.26 -26.60
CA VAL A 84 20.43 -10.37 -25.42
C VAL A 84 19.32 -9.33 -25.58
N TRP A 85 18.83 -8.78 -24.47
CA TRP A 85 17.77 -7.76 -24.50
C TRP A 85 18.35 -6.37 -24.80
N LEU A 86 19.55 -6.09 -24.29
CA LEU A 86 20.29 -4.85 -24.50
C LEU A 86 21.79 -5.15 -24.60
N ASP A 87 22.41 -4.79 -25.72
CA ASP A 87 23.87 -4.77 -25.87
C ASP A 87 24.36 -3.33 -25.85
N TYR A 88 25.16 -2.98 -24.85
CA TYR A 88 25.79 -1.67 -24.71
C TYR A 88 27.21 -1.75 -25.24
N GLN A 89 27.47 -1.08 -26.37
CA GLN A 89 28.80 -0.93 -26.93
C GLN A 89 29.38 0.47 -26.63
N VAL A 90 30.66 0.53 -26.27
CA VAL A 90 31.40 1.77 -26.02
C VAL A 90 32.81 1.71 -26.64
N GLN A 91 33.19 2.79 -27.31
CA GLN A 91 34.50 2.92 -27.98
C GLN A 91 34.98 4.38 -27.96
N GLU A 92 36.28 4.57 -28.18
CA GLU A 92 36.87 5.88 -28.37
C GLU A 92 37.23 6.04 -29.85
N ARG A 93 36.89 7.19 -30.44
CA ARG A 93 37.25 7.52 -31.82
C ARG A 93 37.51 9.02 -31.92
N GLU A 94 38.66 9.39 -32.47
CA GLU A 94 39.02 10.80 -32.72
C GLU A 94 38.91 11.70 -31.46
N GLY A 95 39.16 11.12 -30.28
CA GLY A 95 39.08 11.82 -28.98
C GLY A 95 37.65 11.97 -28.44
N GLU A 96 36.66 11.36 -29.08
CA GLU A 96 35.27 11.33 -28.62
C GLU A 96 34.89 9.94 -28.09
N LEU A 97 34.04 9.93 -27.05
CA LEU A 97 33.43 8.73 -26.51
C LEU A 97 32.17 8.41 -27.31
N LEU A 98 32.19 7.33 -28.07
CA LEU A 98 31.03 6.83 -28.80
C LEU A 98 30.40 5.68 -28.03
N PHE A 99 29.08 5.72 -27.87
CA PHE A 99 28.32 4.59 -27.36
C PHE A 99 26.98 4.42 -28.07
N ASN A 100 26.56 3.17 -28.19
CA ASN A 100 25.26 2.77 -28.74
C ASN A 100 24.69 1.60 -27.95
N TRP A 101 23.36 1.52 -27.93
CA TRP A 101 22.61 0.41 -27.36
C TRP A 101 21.83 -0.30 -28.46
N ASP A 102 22.12 -1.57 -28.66
CA ASP A 102 21.33 -2.43 -29.54
C ASP A 102 20.28 -3.15 -28.67
N VAL A 103 19.00 -2.86 -28.91
CA VAL A 103 17.91 -3.26 -28.01
C VAL A 103 16.81 -4.00 -28.76
N VAL A 104 16.23 -5.02 -28.12
CA VAL A 104 14.98 -5.62 -28.57
C VAL A 104 13.82 -4.77 -28.03
N GLU A 105 13.40 -3.75 -28.78
CA GLU A 105 12.44 -2.74 -28.32
C GLU A 105 11.14 -3.33 -27.77
N GLU A 106 10.65 -4.42 -28.36
CA GLU A 106 9.41 -5.12 -27.99
C GLU A 106 9.40 -5.66 -26.55
N LEU A 107 10.58 -5.80 -25.92
CA LEU A 107 10.69 -6.23 -24.52
C LEU A 107 10.48 -5.08 -23.53
N PHE A 108 10.41 -3.84 -24.00
CA PHE A 108 10.32 -2.65 -23.17
C PHE A 108 9.02 -1.88 -23.45
N PRO A 109 8.41 -1.26 -22.42
CA PRO A 109 7.34 -0.30 -22.63
C PRO A 109 7.76 0.83 -23.58
N GLU A 110 6.77 1.38 -24.31
CA GLU A 110 7.00 2.48 -25.24
C GLU A 110 7.71 3.66 -24.55
N GLY A 111 8.72 4.22 -25.22
CA GLY A 111 9.54 5.32 -24.71
C GLY A 111 10.50 4.97 -23.56
N MET A 112 10.48 3.73 -23.04
CA MET A 112 11.31 3.37 -21.88
C MET A 112 12.80 3.40 -22.19
N VAL A 113 13.19 2.81 -23.33
CA VAL A 113 14.59 2.72 -23.77
C VAL A 113 15.16 4.11 -24.03
N GLY A 114 14.42 4.98 -24.73
CA GLY A 114 14.86 6.34 -25.03
C GLY A 114 15.17 7.15 -23.78
N ASP A 115 14.30 7.08 -22.78
CA ASP A 115 14.55 7.77 -21.52
C ASP A 115 15.67 7.14 -20.68
N MET A 116 15.85 5.81 -20.73
CA MET A 116 17.00 5.15 -20.09
C MET A 116 18.31 5.61 -20.73
N PHE A 117 18.34 5.69 -22.06
CA PHE A 117 19.48 6.17 -22.84
C PHE A 117 19.79 7.64 -22.52
N ALA A 118 18.76 8.50 -22.46
CA ALA A 118 18.91 9.91 -22.10
C ALA A 118 19.46 10.09 -20.67
N ALA A 119 18.99 9.30 -19.70
CA ALA A 119 19.52 9.33 -18.34
C ALA A 119 21.00 8.89 -18.29
N HIS A 120 21.33 7.81 -19.01
CA HIS A 120 22.72 7.33 -19.12
C HIS A 120 23.64 8.37 -19.77
N HIS A 121 23.21 8.99 -20.87
CA HIS A 121 23.93 10.08 -21.52
C HIS A 121 24.16 11.26 -20.56
N THR A 122 23.12 11.69 -19.84
CA THR A 122 23.21 12.78 -18.84
C THR A 122 24.22 12.45 -17.75
N LEU A 123 24.26 11.21 -17.25
CA LEU A 123 25.29 10.80 -16.30
C LEU A 123 26.70 10.94 -16.87
N LEU A 124 26.94 10.42 -18.07
CA LEU A 124 28.26 10.46 -18.68
C LEU A 124 28.74 11.90 -18.88
N GLN A 125 27.83 12.78 -19.31
CA GLN A 125 28.12 14.22 -19.42
C GLN A 125 28.42 14.84 -18.06
N ASN A 126 27.59 14.61 -17.06
CA ASN A 126 27.79 15.14 -15.70
C ASN A 126 29.13 14.69 -15.11
N LEU A 127 29.51 13.42 -15.28
CA LEU A 127 30.81 12.90 -14.84
C LEU A 127 32.00 13.50 -15.61
N ALA A 128 31.79 13.89 -16.87
CA ALA A 128 32.82 14.53 -17.68
C ALA A 128 33.00 16.02 -17.33
N ASP A 129 31.89 16.71 -17.07
CA ASP A 129 31.87 18.17 -16.89
C ASP A 129 32.07 18.59 -15.42
N ASP A 130 31.64 17.77 -14.45
CA ASP A 130 31.69 18.10 -13.03
C ASP A 130 32.38 17.00 -12.19
N GLY A 131 33.56 17.33 -11.66
CA GLY A 131 34.29 16.46 -10.75
C GLY A 131 33.55 16.15 -9.45
N ALA A 132 32.58 16.97 -9.02
CA ALA A 132 31.77 16.71 -7.84
C ALA A 132 30.86 15.49 -8.01
N GLU A 133 30.44 15.18 -9.23
CA GLU A 133 29.58 14.02 -9.54
C GLU A 133 30.28 12.69 -9.26
N TRP A 134 31.61 12.65 -9.33
CA TRP A 134 32.40 11.49 -8.91
C TRP A 134 32.29 11.21 -7.40
N GLN A 135 32.05 12.25 -6.60
CA GLN A 135 31.89 12.16 -5.15
C GLN A 135 30.42 12.07 -4.72
N ALA A 136 29.48 12.21 -5.65
CA ALA A 136 28.05 12.15 -5.35
C ALA A 136 27.66 10.76 -4.83
N VAL A 137 26.89 10.78 -3.73
CA VAL A 137 26.38 9.56 -3.05
C VAL A 137 24.96 9.22 -3.50
N GLU A 138 24.26 10.19 -4.10
CA GLU A 138 22.87 10.03 -4.51
C GLU A 138 22.76 9.15 -5.76
N ALA A 139 21.61 8.48 -5.88
CA ALA A 139 21.25 7.79 -7.11
C ALA A 139 20.93 8.86 -8.17
N GLN A 140 21.19 8.55 -9.43
CA GLN A 140 20.77 9.42 -10.52
C GLN A 140 19.27 9.73 -10.44
N PRO A 141 18.88 10.96 -10.83
CA PRO A 141 17.48 11.32 -10.89
C PRO A 141 16.73 10.35 -11.80
N LEU A 142 15.51 9.98 -11.39
CA LEU A 142 14.63 9.21 -12.26
C LEU A 142 14.36 9.99 -13.55
N PRO A 143 14.19 9.33 -14.70
CA PRO A 143 13.78 10.02 -15.92
C PRO A 143 12.49 10.83 -15.72
N ALA A 144 12.36 11.96 -16.42
CA ALA A 144 11.27 12.90 -16.23
C ALA A 144 9.86 12.27 -16.30
N ARG A 145 9.66 11.24 -17.14
CA ARG A 145 8.38 10.51 -17.19
C ARG A 145 8.01 9.86 -15.85
N HIS A 146 8.99 9.29 -15.15
CA HIS A 146 8.77 8.62 -13.87
C HIS A 146 8.58 9.62 -12.73
N GLN A 147 9.30 10.75 -12.78
CA GLN A 147 9.07 11.85 -11.85
C GLN A 147 7.62 12.34 -11.96
N ARG A 148 7.12 12.56 -13.18
CA ARG A 148 5.71 12.92 -13.41
C ARG A 148 4.76 11.87 -12.85
N VAL A 149 5.01 10.57 -13.03
CA VAL A 149 4.14 9.53 -12.46
C VAL A 149 4.08 9.61 -10.93
N LEU A 150 5.21 9.91 -10.28
CA LEU A 150 5.23 10.09 -8.82
C LEU A 150 4.46 11.34 -8.39
N GLU A 151 4.65 12.46 -9.09
CA GLU A 151 3.93 13.71 -8.84
C GLU A 151 2.41 13.56 -9.01
N HIS A 152 1.96 12.78 -9.99
CA HIS A 152 0.54 12.50 -10.21
C HIS A 152 0.00 11.37 -9.31
N GLY A 153 0.88 10.52 -8.79
CA GLY A 153 0.53 9.41 -7.89
C GLY A 153 0.28 9.85 -6.46
N THR A 154 0.72 11.05 -6.08
CA THR A 154 0.37 11.70 -4.82
C THR A 154 -0.86 12.56 -5.03
N GLY A 155 -1.98 12.18 -4.41
CA GLY A 155 -3.19 13.00 -4.40
C GLY A 155 -2.96 14.37 -3.74
N PRO A 156 -3.87 15.33 -3.92
CA PRO A 156 -3.77 16.65 -3.30
C PRO A 156 -3.70 16.58 -1.77
N ASP A 157 -2.83 17.43 -1.19
CA ASP A 157 -2.78 17.63 0.25
C ASP A 157 -4.06 18.34 0.72
N HIS A 158 -4.72 17.74 1.71
CA HIS A 158 -5.91 18.30 2.33
C HIS A 158 -5.78 18.30 3.84
N GLU A 159 -6.24 19.38 4.46
CA GLU A 159 -6.37 19.45 5.92
C GLU A 159 -7.44 18.46 6.39
N ILE A 160 -7.08 17.61 7.35
CA ILE A 160 -7.99 16.64 7.97
C ILE A 160 -8.58 17.31 9.22
N PRO A 161 -9.91 17.47 9.33
CA PRO A 161 -10.53 18.04 10.50
C PRO A 161 -10.17 17.27 11.78
N GLU A 162 -9.89 17.98 12.88
CA GLU A 162 -9.73 17.39 14.22
C GLU A 162 -11.10 16.96 14.79
N LYS A 163 -11.68 15.92 14.18
CA LYS A 163 -12.97 15.34 14.55
C LYS A 163 -12.87 13.82 14.59
N LEU A 164 -13.74 13.21 15.38
CA LEU A 164 -13.97 11.76 15.38
C LEU A 164 -15.12 11.42 14.43
N ALA A 165 -15.24 10.14 14.07
CA ALA A 165 -16.22 9.70 13.07
C ALA A 165 -17.68 9.97 13.54
N GLN A 166 -17.93 9.76 14.83
CA GLN A 166 -19.21 10.01 15.48
C GLN A 166 -19.58 11.50 15.55
N ASP A 167 -18.62 12.42 15.48
CA ASP A 167 -18.93 13.86 15.52
C ASP A 167 -19.72 14.29 14.30
N PHE A 168 -19.36 13.76 13.12
CA PHE A 168 -20.11 14.00 11.88
C PHE A 168 -21.55 13.48 11.99
N PHE A 169 -21.75 12.33 12.63
CA PHE A 169 -23.08 11.81 12.91
C PHE A 169 -23.87 12.73 13.85
N LEU A 170 -23.28 13.16 14.97
CA LEU A 170 -23.93 14.05 15.93
C LEU A 170 -24.31 15.41 15.31
N GLU A 171 -23.49 15.93 14.39
CA GLU A 171 -23.82 17.13 13.61
C GLU A 171 -25.07 16.94 12.74
N GLN A 172 -25.21 15.77 12.09
CA GLN A 172 -26.42 15.46 11.32
C GLN A 172 -27.64 15.33 12.23
N VAL A 173 -27.49 14.74 13.42
CA VAL A 173 -28.59 14.67 14.41
C VAL A 173 -29.06 16.06 14.81
N GLY A 174 -28.14 17.01 15.00
CA GLY A 174 -28.49 18.40 15.30
C GLY A 174 -29.20 19.12 14.15
N ARG A 175 -28.82 18.84 12.90
CA ARG A 175 -29.39 19.50 11.70
C ARG A 175 -30.72 18.93 11.26
N ARG A 176 -30.90 17.61 11.37
CA ARG A 176 -32.04 16.88 10.79
C ARG A 176 -32.48 15.69 11.67
N PRO A 177 -32.90 15.95 12.91
CA PRO A 177 -33.18 14.90 13.88
C PRO A 177 -34.29 13.94 13.43
N ASP A 178 -35.32 14.45 12.76
CA ASP A 178 -36.51 13.67 12.40
C ASP A 178 -36.45 13.07 10.99
N GLN A 179 -35.31 13.24 10.28
CA GLN A 179 -35.08 12.55 9.01
C GLN A 179 -34.65 11.10 9.24
N VAL A 180 -35.04 10.22 8.31
CA VAL A 180 -34.67 8.80 8.32
C VAL A 180 -33.18 8.65 8.02
N ALA A 181 -32.45 7.99 8.93
CA ALA A 181 -31.02 7.71 8.81
C ALA A 181 -30.75 6.28 8.31
N VAL A 182 -31.52 5.31 8.80
CA VAL A 182 -31.35 3.88 8.48
C VAL A 182 -32.69 3.29 8.07
N VAL A 183 -32.68 2.52 6.98
CA VAL A 183 -33.84 1.77 6.48
C VAL A 183 -33.46 0.31 6.34
N THR A 184 -34.22 -0.56 6.99
CA THR A 184 -34.20 -2.01 6.78
C THR A 184 -35.57 -2.47 6.28
N SER A 185 -35.72 -3.76 5.97
CA SER A 185 -37.00 -4.34 5.55
C SER A 185 -38.11 -4.19 6.60
N GLY A 186 -37.75 -4.20 7.89
CA GLY A 186 -38.71 -4.19 9.00
C GLY A 186 -38.75 -2.91 9.83
N ARG A 187 -37.79 -1.99 9.65
CA ARG A 187 -37.65 -0.80 10.49
C ARG A 187 -37.05 0.37 9.73
N SER A 188 -37.58 1.57 9.95
CA SER A 188 -36.93 2.82 9.61
C SER A 188 -36.57 3.54 10.92
N VAL A 189 -35.34 4.04 11.00
CA VAL A 189 -34.80 4.71 12.20
C VAL A 189 -34.38 6.11 11.81
N THR A 190 -34.89 7.12 12.51
CA THR A 190 -34.50 8.52 12.35
C THR A 190 -33.14 8.80 12.98
N TYR A 191 -32.51 9.92 12.62
CA TYR A 191 -31.26 10.36 13.27
C TYR A 191 -31.43 10.50 14.79
N ARG A 192 -32.56 11.03 15.26
CA ARG A 192 -32.87 11.18 16.68
C ARG A 192 -32.97 9.85 17.40
N GLU A 193 -33.71 8.89 16.84
CA GLU A 193 -33.86 7.54 17.41
C GLU A 193 -32.54 6.78 17.40
N LEU A 194 -31.79 6.85 16.30
CA LEU A 194 -30.48 6.22 16.19
C LEU A 194 -29.52 6.76 17.26
N ARG A 195 -29.48 8.07 17.46
CA ARG A 195 -28.67 8.69 18.52
C ARG A 195 -29.11 8.20 19.89
N HIS A 196 -30.42 8.15 20.13
CA HIS A 196 -30.96 7.74 21.42
C HIS A 196 -30.59 6.30 21.78
N GLU A 197 -30.72 5.37 20.84
CA GLU A 197 -30.35 3.96 21.04
C GLU A 197 -28.83 3.79 21.16
N ALA A 198 -28.05 4.45 20.31
CA ALA A 198 -26.59 4.39 20.38
C ALA A 198 -26.05 4.98 21.69
N ASN A 199 -26.63 6.07 22.20
CA ASN A 199 -26.26 6.64 23.49
C ASN A 199 -26.54 5.68 24.65
N GLN A 200 -27.67 4.97 24.65
CA GLN A 200 -27.95 3.98 25.70
C GLN A 200 -26.93 2.84 25.68
N VAL A 201 -26.57 2.33 24.49
CA VAL A 201 -25.47 1.36 24.34
C VAL A 201 -24.17 1.94 24.87
N ALA A 202 -23.83 3.17 24.52
CA ALA A 202 -22.60 3.83 24.95
C ALA A 202 -22.50 3.97 26.48
N TRP A 203 -23.60 4.36 27.14
CA TRP A 203 -23.66 4.44 28.60
C TRP A 203 -23.54 3.06 29.26
N TRP A 204 -24.23 2.07 28.72
CA TRP A 204 -24.14 0.70 29.21
C TRP A 204 -22.69 0.19 29.11
N LEU A 205 -22.00 0.40 27.98
CA LEU A 205 -20.59 0.03 27.82
C LEU A 205 -19.70 0.69 28.88
N ARG A 206 -19.89 1.98 29.15
CA ARG A 206 -19.14 2.69 30.19
C ARG A 206 -19.41 2.15 31.60
N ASP A 207 -20.66 1.81 31.91
CA ASP A 207 -21.04 1.19 33.18
C ASP A 207 -20.41 -0.20 33.37
N GLN A 208 -20.25 -0.96 32.28
CA GLN A 208 -19.49 -2.21 32.26
C GLN A 208 -17.96 -2.02 32.35
N GLY A 209 -17.48 -0.77 32.46
CA GLY A 209 -16.07 -0.46 32.64
C GLY A 209 -15.26 -0.43 31.34
N VAL A 210 -15.91 -0.38 30.17
CA VAL A 210 -15.23 -0.18 28.88
C VAL A 210 -14.48 1.14 28.90
N ARG A 211 -13.20 1.09 28.52
CA ARG A 211 -12.31 2.25 28.50
C ARG A 211 -11.99 2.66 27.07
N PRO A 212 -11.54 3.90 26.86
CA PRO A 212 -11.00 4.33 25.58
C PRO A 212 -9.89 3.40 25.09
N GLY A 213 -9.93 3.05 23.81
CA GLY A 213 -9.00 2.09 23.19
C GLY A 213 -9.32 0.61 23.43
N SER A 214 -10.31 0.26 24.27
CA SER A 214 -10.79 -1.12 24.37
C SER A 214 -11.50 -1.55 23.08
N LEU A 215 -11.38 -2.84 22.74
CA LEU A 215 -12.15 -3.45 21.65
C LEU A 215 -13.47 -4.02 22.18
N VAL A 216 -14.56 -3.68 21.52
CA VAL A 216 -15.89 -4.26 21.75
C VAL A 216 -16.28 -5.05 20.50
N GLY A 217 -16.61 -6.33 20.68
CA GLY A 217 -17.02 -7.17 19.56
C GLY A 217 -18.41 -6.79 19.05
N ILE A 218 -18.60 -6.76 17.74
CA ILE A 218 -19.92 -6.68 17.10
C ILE A 218 -20.14 -7.95 16.31
N VAL A 219 -21.02 -8.81 16.80
CA VAL A 219 -21.35 -10.11 16.20
C VAL A 219 -22.82 -10.10 15.83
N MET A 220 -23.13 -9.66 14.61
CA MET A 220 -24.49 -9.40 14.18
C MET A 220 -24.68 -9.68 12.70
N ASP A 221 -25.89 -10.12 12.35
CA ASP A 221 -26.38 -10.04 10.99
C ASP A 221 -26.61 -8.57 10.61
N LYS A 222 -26.76 -8.32 9.31
CA LYS A 222 -27.01 -6.97 8.81
C LYS A 222 -28.39 -6.47 9.27
N GLY A 223 -28.41 -5.32 9.94
CA GLY A 223 -29.63 -4.75 10.50
C GLY A 223 -29.42 -3.32 11.00
N TRP A 224 -30.48 -2.73 11.56
CA TRP A 224 -30.39 -1.40 12.18
C TRP A 224 -29.57 -1.47 13.48
N GLU A 225 -29.62 -2.62 14.16
CA GLU A 225 -28.92 -2.97 15.38
C GLU A 225 -27.40 -2.82 15.20
N GLN A 226 -26.89 -3.23 14.03
CA GLN A 226 -25.47 -3.15 13.71
C GLN A 226 -24.99 -1.69 13.62
N VAL A 227 -25.83 -0.79 13.10
CA VAL A 227 -25.52 0.65 13.05
C VAL A 227 -25.58 1.27 14.45
N VAL A 228 -26.58 0.90 15.25
CA VAL A 228 -26.69 1.31 16.66
C VAL A 228 -25.46 0.84 17.45
N ALA A 229 -25.05 -0.41 17.27
CA ALA A 229 -23.88 -0.99 17.93
C ALA A 229 -22.59 -0.26 17.57
N ALA A 230 -22.34 -0.03 16.28
CA ALA A 230 -21.14 0.67 15.83
C ALA A 230 -21.07 2.09 16.44
N TYR A 231 -22.14 2.88 16.33
CA TYR A 231 -22.14 4.22 16.93
C TYR A 231 -22.11 4.19 18.46
N GLY A 232 -22.75 3.21 19.11
CA GLY A 232 -22.71 3.07 20.55
C GLY A 232 -21.30 2.79 21.07
N VAL A 233 -20.54 1.94 20.38
CA VAL A 233 -19.13 1.68 20.69
C VAL A 233 -18.30 2.96 20.51
N LEU A 234 -18.42 3.64 19.36
CA LEU A 234 -17.67 4.87 19.09
C LEU A 234 -18.00 5.99 20.09
N LEU A 235 -19.28 6.17 20.43
CA LEU A 235 -19.73 7.17 21.43
C LEU A 235 -19.25 6.83 22.84
N SER A 236 -19.02 5.56 23.16
CA SER A 236 -18.40 5.19 24.44
C SER A 236 -16.93 5.59 24.53
N GLY A 237 -16.26 5.78 23.37
CA GLY A 237 -14.82 6.02 23.23
C GLY A 237 -14.00 4.77 22.90
N ALA A 238 -14.67 3.62 22.76
CA ALA A 238 -14.05 2.36 22.38
C ALA A 238 -14.02 2.16 20.86
N ALA A 239 -13.27 1.15 20.43
CA ALA A 239 -13.21 0.71 19.05
C ALA A 239 -14.00 -0.58 18.87
N TYR A 240 -14.67 -0.76 17.72
CA TYR A 240 -15.40 -2.00 17.46
C TYR A 240 -14.55 -3.01 16.68
N LEU A 241 -14.76 -4.29 16.98
CA LEU A 241 -14.26 -5.42 16.21
C LEU A 241 -15.45 -6.17 15.61
N PRO A 242 -15.75 -5.99 14.31
CA PRO A 242 -16.82 -6.75 13.68
C PRO A 242 -16.37 -8.19 13.43
N VAL A 243 -17.24 -9.15 13.75
CA VAL A 243 -17.00 -10.58 13.51
C VAL A 243 -18.24 -11.17 12.83
N ASP A 244 -17.99 -11.98 11.81
CA ASP A 244 -19.04 -12.69 11.08
C ASP A 244 -19.73 -13.72 11.99
N PRO A 245 -21.05 -13.60 12.27
CA PRO A 245 -21.79 -14.63 12.99
C PRO A 245 -21.89 -15.96 12.23
N GLY A 246 -21.73 -15.93 10.90
CA GLY A 246 -21.73 -17.13 10.05
C GLY A 246 -20.39 -17.87 10.00
N ALA A 247 -19.33 -17.30 10.60
CA ALA A 247 -18.03 -17.96 10.68
C ALA A 247 -18.10 -19.24 11.56
N PRO A 248 -17.23 -20.24 11.30
CA PRO A 248 -17.10 -21.38 12.20
C PRO A 248 -16.84 -20.94 13.65
N ALA A 249 -17.44 -21.62 14.62
CA ALA A 249 -17.35 -21.23 16.04
C ALA A 249 -15.91 -21.03 16.53
N GLU A 250 -14.99 -21.92 16.15
CA GLU A 250 -13.56 -21.81 16.48
C GLU A 250 -12.93 -20.51 15.94
N ARG A 251 -13.34 -20.07 14.75
CA ARG A 251 -12.87 -18.83 14.14
C ARG A 251 -13.42 -17.62 14.89
N LEU A 252 -14.71 -17.62 15.23
CA LEU A 252 -15.32 -16.55 16.01
C LEU A 252 -14.63 -16.40 17.38
N VAL A 253 -14.49 -17.51 18.11
CA VAL A 253 -13.81 -17.55 19.43
C VAL A 253 -12.38 -17.03 19.29
N GLY A 254 -11.61 -17.56 18.32
CA GLY A 254 -10.22 -17.16 18.12
C GLY A 254 -10.05 -15.69 17.73
N LEU A 255 -11.02 -15.07 17.06
CA LEU A 255 -10.99 -13.64 16.75
C LEU A 255 -11.27 -12.77 17.99
N LEU A 256 -12.26 -13.16 18.80
CA LEU A 256 -12.59 -12.46 20.04
C LEU A 256 -11.44 -12.54 21.06
N GLU A 257 -10.83 -13.72 21.22
CA GLU A 257 -9.67 -13.91 22.10
C GLU A 257 -8.47 -13.07 21.66
N ARG A 258 -8.17 -13.03 20.34
CA ARG A 258 -7.08 -12.21 19.79
C ARG A 258 -7.30 -10.72 19.94
N GLY A 259 -8.56 -10.29 19.86
CA GLY A 259 -8.95 -8.91 20.11
C GLY A 259 -9.03 -8.57 21.59
N GLU A 260 -8.73 -9.52 22.49
CA GLU A 260 -8.89 -9.39 23.94
C GLU A 260 -10.29 -8.86 24.32
N VAL A 261 -11.30 -9.30 23.56
CA VAL A 261 -12.67 -8.79 23.67
C VAL A 261 -13.35 -9.39 24.90
N GLY A 262 -13.56 -8.56 25.92
CA GLY A 262 -14.35 -8.93 27.11
C GLY A 262 -15.86 -8.76 26.94
N LEU A 263 -16.30 -8.04 25.89
CA LEU A 263 -17.69 -7.67 25.69
C LEU A 263 -18.10 -7.73 24.23
N VAL A 264 -19.27 -8.32 23.95
CA VAL A 264 -19.87 -8.40 22.62
C VAL A 264 -21.25 -7.75 22.58
N LEU A 265 -21.51 -6.97 21.53
CA LEU A 265 -22.83 -6.55 21.11
C LEU A 265 -23.35 -7.55 20.05
N THR A 266 -24.56 -8.06 20.24
CA THR A 266 -25.18 -9.04 19.34
C THR A 266 -26.70 -8.85 19.22
N GLN A 267 -27.36 -9.70 18.44
CA GLN A 267 -28.81 -9.79 18.33
C GLN A 267 -29.33 -10.97 19.15
N SER A 268 -30.56 -10.87 19.65
CA SER A 268 -31.11 -11.85 20.59
C SER A 268 -31.24 -13.26 20.01
N HIS A 269 -31.44 -13.41 18.70
CA HIS A 269 -31.46 -14.72 18.04
C HIS A 269 -30.06 -15.34 17.96
N LEU A 270 -29.03 -14.52 17.71
CA LEU A 270 -27.63 -14.97 17.66
C LEU A 270 -27.09 -15.32 19.04
N ASP A 271 -27.43 -14.53 20.07
CA ASP A 271 -27.07 -14.84 21.45
C ASP A 271 -27.55 -16.23 21.86
N ALA A 272 -28.75 -16.63 21.42
CA ALA A 272 -29.34 -17.93 21.70
C ALA A 272 -28.78 -19.08 20.84
N SER A 273 -28.28 -18.80 19.62
CA SER A 273 -27.85 -19.84 18.68
C SER A 273 -26.34 -20.07 18.65
N LEU A 274 -25.53 -19.06 18.95
CA LEU A 274 -24.07 -19.13 18.87
C LEU A 274 -23.47 -19.67 20.18
N SER A 275 -22.34 -20.37 20.04
CA SER A 275 -21.49 -20.73 21.18
C SER A 275 -20.50 -19.61 21.44
N TRP A 276 -20.49 -19.10 22.67
CA TRP A 276 -19.67 -17.97 23.09
C TRP A 276 -18.48 -18.44 23.95
N PRO A 277 -17.33 -17.74 23.91
CA PRO A 277 -16.26 -17.95 24.86
C PRO A 277 -16.72 -17.78 26.32
N ASP A 278 -16.13 -18.54 27.23
CA ASP A 278 -16.40 -18.39 28.66
C ASP A 278 -16.00 -16.99 29.15
N GLY A 279 -16.83 -16.39 30.02
CA GLY A 279 -16.54 -15.09 30.64
C GLY A 279 -16.82 -13.86 29.77
N ILE A 280 -17.27 -14.02 28.52
CA ILE A 280 -17.62 -12.88 27.67
C ILE A 280 -18.99 -12.30 28.05
N SER A 281 -19.02 -10.99 28.33
CA SER A 281 -20.27 -10.27 28.56
C SER A 281 -20.96 -9.94 27.25
N ARG A 282 -22.29 -10.02 27.20
CA ARG A 282 -23.05 -9.85 25.96
C ARG A 282 -24.24 -8.92 26.15
N LEU A 283 -24.47 -8.07 25.17
CA LEU A 283 -25.66 -7.22 25.09
C LEU A 283 -26.41 -7.46 23.78
N CYS A 284 -27.69 -7.81 23.90
CA CYS A 284 -28.60 -7.91 22.76
C CYS A 284 -29.16 -6.52 22.44
N VAL A 285 -28.78 -5.94 21.30
CA VAL A 285 -29.17 -4.55 20.92
C VAL A 285 -30.63 -4.44 20.50
N ASP A 286 -31.25 -5.55 20.10
CA ASP A 286 -32.67 -5.67 19.77
C ASP A 286 -33.58 -5.88 20.99
N ARG A 287 -33.01 -5.87 22.21
CA ARG A 287 -33.77 -5.96 23.47
C ARG A 287 -33.77 -4.61 24.20
N PRO A 288 -34.79 -4.34 25.04
CA PRO A 288 -34.77 -3.18 25.93
C PRO A 288 -33.52 -3.20 26.81
N LEU A 289 -32.83 -2.06 26.85
CA LEU A 289 -31.69 -1.83 27.73
C LEU A 289 -32.16 -1.64 29.19
N PRO A 290 -31.28 -1.80 30.19
CA PRO A 290 -31.61 -1.55 31.58
C PRO A 290 -32.17 -0.14 31.80
N ASP A 291 -33.18 -0.03 32.66
CA ASP A 291 -33.79 1.25 33.02
C ASP A 291 -32.75 2.22 33.62
N GLY A 292 -32.85 3.51 33.28
CA GLY A 292 -32.02 4.57 33.86
C GLY A 292 -30.86 5.08 32.97
N LEU A 293 -30.66 4.49 31.79
CA LEU A 293 -29.69 5.00 30.81
C LEU A 293 -30.31 6.15 30.01
N ASP A 294 -29.81 7.37 30.19
CA ASP A 294 -30.30 8.54 29.46
C ASP A 294 -29.77 8.57 28.02
N GLY A 295 -30.54 8.02 27.08
CA GLY A 295 -30.23 8.11 25.66
C GLY A 295 -30.31 9.52 25.07
N SER A 296 -30.87 10.50 25.78
CA SER A 296 -31.01 11.87 25.25
C SER A 296 -29.68 12.65 25.26
N VAL A 297 -28.75 12.26 26.14
CA VAL A 297 -27.44 12.89 26.33
C VAL A 297 -26.33 11.92 25.92
N SER A 298 -25.44 12.39 25.05
CA SER A 298 -24.26 11.62 24.66
C SER A 298 -23.20 11.67 25.77
N PRO A 299 -22.46 10.57 26.01
CA PRO A 299 -21.34 10.59 26.94
C PRO A 299 -20.28 11.63 26.53
N GLU A 300 -19.56 12.18 27.50
CA GLU A 300 -18.47 13.12 27.18
C GLU A 300 -17.45 12.46 26.24
N PRO A 301 -17.05 13.11 25.13
CA PRO A 301 -16.12 12.51 24.17
C PRO A 301 -14.77 12.27 24.83
N VAL A 302 -14.20 11.09 24.61
CA VAL A 302 -12.77 10.89 24.85
C VAL A 302 -12.04 11.33 23.59
N ARG A 303 -11.07 12.24 23.75
CA ARG A 303 -10.46 12.96 22.63
C ARG A 303 -9.13 12.33 22.21
N GLY A 304 -9.01 12.00 20.91
CA GLY A 304 -7.75 11.68 20.25
C GLY A 304 -7.98 11.26 18.80
N GLY A 305 -7.45 12.02 17.82
CA GLY A 305 -7.60 11.65 16.41
C GLY A 305 -6.91 10.34 16.04
N ASP A 306 -5.86 9.96 16.77
CA ASP A 306 -5.16 8.69 16.58
C ASP A 306 -5.74 7.54 17.44
N ASP A 307 -6.80 7.80 18.22
CA ASP A 307 -7.53 6.75 18.93
C ASP A 307 -8.20 5.80 17.93
N LEU A 308 -8.30 4.52 18.30
CA LEU A 308 -8.88 3.48 17.46
C LEU A 308 -10.37 3.71 17.25
N ALA A 309 -10.80 3.60 15.98
CA ALA A 309 -12.21 3.56 15.60
C ALA A 309 -12.70 2.12 15.44
N TYR A 310 -11.90 1.27 14.78
CA TYR A 310 -12.21 -0.15 14.61
C TYR A 310 -10.96 -0.98 14.31
N ALA A 311 -11.08 -2.29 14.51
CA ALA A 311 -10.08 -3.26 14.11
C ALA A 311 -10.69 -4.31 13.17
N LEU A 312 -9.99 -4.69 12.10
CA LEU A 312 -10.40 -5.76 11.19
C LEU A 312 -9.34 -6.86 11.16
N PHE A 313 -9.77 -8.12 11.17
CA PHE A 313 -8.83 -9.24 11.02
C PHE A 313 -8.82 -9.77 9.59
N THR A 314 -7.63 -9.79 9.00
CA THR A 314 -7.43 -10.35 7.64
C THR A 314 -6.76 -11.71 7.71
N SER A 315 -6.98 -12.55 6.69
CA SER A 315 -6.26 -13.83 6.56
C SER A 315 -4.77 -13.54 6.34
N GLY A 316 -3.96 -13.73 7.38
CA GLY A 316 -2.51 -13.62 7.26
C GLY A 316 -1.95 -14.72 6.38
N SER A 317 -0.89 -14.42 5.62
CA SER A 317 -0.15 -15.41 4.81
C SER A 317 0.43 -16.56 5.63
N THR A 318 0.56 -16.39 6.94
CA THR A 318 1.03 -17.39 7.91
C THR A 318 -0.11 -18.28 8.45
N GLY A 319 -1.33 -18.16 7.91
CA GLY A 319 -2.53 -18.87 8.38
C GLY A 319 -3.16 -18.27 9.65
N GLN A 320 -2.46 -17.38 10.34
CA GLN A 320 -2.93 -16.72 11.55
C GLN A 320 -3.50 -15.34 11.22
N PRO A 321 -4.76 -15.04 11.61
CA PRO A 321 -5.36 -13.73 11.33
C PRO A 321 -4.57 -12.57 11.95
N LYS A 322 -4.36 -11.51 11.18
CA LYS A 322 -3.68 -10.28 11.63
C LYS A 322 -4.71 -9.16 11.80
N GLY A 323 -4.71 -8.52 12.97
CA GLY A 323 -5.54 -7.35 13.25
C GLY A 323 -4.95 -6.09 12.59
N VAL A 324 -5.76 -5.44 11.77
CA VAL A 324 -5.49 -4.12 11.19
C VAL A 324 -6.27 -3.11 12.03
N MET A 325 -5.53 -2.26 12.75
CA MET A 325 -6.08 -1.24 13.64
C MET A 325 -6.25 0.07 12.88
N ILE A 326 -7.46 0.61 12.84
CA ILE A 326 -7.77 1.85 12.13
C ILE A 326 -8.15 2.93 13.13
N GLY A 327 -7.36 4.01 13.15
CA GLY A 327 -7.63 5.20 13.96
C GLY A 327 -8.65 6.14 13.33
N HIS A 328 -9.25 7.01 14.14
CA HIS A 328 -10.24 7.98 13.70
C HIS A 328 -9.73 8.91 12.59
N ARG A 329 -8.49 9.39 12.66
CA ARG A 329 -7.90 10.30 11.67
C ARG A 329 -7.85 9.67 10.28
N GLY A 330 -7.46 8.40 10.18
CA GLY A 330 -7.44 7.66 8.91
C GLY A 330 -8.85 7.44 8.35
N LEU A 331 -9.80 7.06 9.22
CA LEU A 331 -11.20 6.91 8.83
C LEU A 331 -11.82 8.24 8.36
N VAL A 332 -11.62 9.33 9.11
CA VAL A 332 -12.13 10.66 8.76
C VAL A 332 -11.54 11.15 7.45
N ASN A 333 -10.25 10.95 7.22
CA ASN A 333 -9.63 11.27 5.93
C ASN A 333 -10.32 10.55 4.76
N ALA A 334 -10.51 9.22 4.89
CA ALA A 334 -11.17 8.42 3.85
C ALA A 334 -12.63 8.83 3.63
N LEU A 335 -13.37 9.13 4.70
CA LEU A 335 -14.76 9.62 4.62
C LEU A 335 -14.85 10.97 3.92
N GLN A 336 -13.98 11.92 4.27
CA GLN A 336 -13.93 13.24 3.65
C GLN A 336 -13.63 13.15 2.15
N GLU A 337 -12.64 12.34 1.77
CA GLU A 337 -12.31 12.14 0.36
C GLU A 337 -13.47 11.50 -0.40
N THR A 338 -14.10 10.47 0.18
CA THR A 338 -15.28 9.81 -0.41
C THR A 338 -16.43 10.81 -0.61
N MET A 339 -16.71 11.67 0.37
CA MET A 339 -17.75 12.70 0.27
C MET A 339 -17.45 13.71 -0.84
N ARG A 340 -16.18 14.09 -1.04
CA ARG A 340 -15.76 15.04 -2.07
C ARG A 340 -15.83 14.42 -3.46
N GLU A 341 -15.25 13.24 -3.64
CA GLU A 341 -15.17 12.55 -4.93
C GLU A 341 -16.56 12.23 -5.47
N PHE A 342 -17.43 11.67 -4.62
CA PHE A 342 -18.79 11.30 -5.02
C PHE A 342 -19.82 12.41 -4.83
N ARG A 343 -19.41 13.57 -4.29
CA ARG A 343 -20.27 14.75 -4.04
C ARG A 343 -21.56 14.41 -3.30
N ILE A 344 -21.46 13.58 -2.26
CA ILE A 344 -22.60 13.08 -1.51
C ILE A 344 -23.29 14.23 -0.78
N THR A 345 -24.59 14.34 -0.95
CA THR A 345 -25.47 15.38 -0.39
C THR A 345 -26.51 14.77 0.57
N ASP A 346 -27.34 15.63 1.16
CA ASP A 346 -28.46 15.23 2.01
C ASP A 346 -29.64 14.62 1.26
N THR A 347 -29.66 14.72 -0.07
CA THR A 347 -30.69 14.09 -0.93
C THR A 347 -30.33 12.68 -1.39
N ASP A 348 -29.09 12.27 -1.19
CA ASP A 348 -28.58 10.97 -1.61
C ASP A 348 -28.97 9.84 -0.66
N ARG A 349 -28.96 8.62 -1.20
CA ARG A 349 -29.21 7.38 -0.45
C ARG A 349 -28.11 6.38 -0.76
N ALA A 350 -27.49 5.83 0.28
CA ALA A 350 -26.48 4.79 0.16
C ALA A 350 -27.09 3.42 0.46
N LEU A 351 -26.75 2.42 -0.36
CA LEU A 351 -27.07 1.03 -0.09
C LEU A 351 -25.85 0.36 0.53
N GLY A 352 -25.91 0.00 1.81
CA GLY A 352 -24.89 -0.83 2.41
C GLY A 352 -24.99 -2.23 1.82
N LEU A 353 -24.14 -2.61 0.87
CA LEU A 353 -24.09 -3.98 0.35
C LEU A 353 -23.09 -4.83 1.14
N THR A 354 -21.90 -4.28 1.36
CA THR A 354 -20.79 -4.94 2.06
C THR A 354 -21.17 -5.31 3.50
N ALA A 355 -20.64 -6.44 3.97
CA ALA A 355 -20.69 -6.81 5.38
C ALA A 355 -19.81 -5.86 6.21
N LEU A 356 -20.10 -5.74 7.51
CA LEU A 356 -19.26 -4.96 8.42
C LEU A 356 -17.93 -5.68 8.73
N HIS A 357 -17.90 -7.01 8.60
CA HIS A 357 -16.79 -7.90 8.93
C HIS A 357 -15.88 -8.22 7.75
#